data_AF-A0A967L9Y6-F1
#
_entry.id   AF-A0A967L9Y6-F1
#
_cell.length_a   1.000
_cell.length_b   1.000
_cell.length_c   1.000
_cell.angle_alpha   90.00
_cell.angle_beta   90.00
_cell.angle_gamma   90.00
#
_symmetry.space_group_name_H-M   'P 1'
#
loop_
_entity.id
_entity.type
_entity.pdbx_description
1 polymer ?
#
loop_
_entity_poly.entity_id
_entity_poly.type
_entity_poly.pdbx_seq_one_letter_code
_entity_poly.pdbx_strand_id
1 'polypeptide(L)'
;FNGVYTVTLDPMATRLLVADLGNRRVREIDLKTNLIRTVAGNGERGIPRDGTPAVEAPLVAPRAACYGLDGSIFIASREGHALRHVKRDGKIYTVVNTAGKKGYGG
;
A
#
# COMPACT_ATOMS: atom_id res chain seq x y z
N PHE A 1 10.33 7.76 -8.17
CA PHE A 1 8.87 7.99 -8.13
C PHE A 1 8.36 8.20 -9.55
N ASN A 2 7.15 7.74 -9.87
CA ASN A 2 6.49 7.92 -11.17
C ASN A 2 4.97 8.02 -10.91
N GLY A 3 4.43 9.24 -10.88
CA GLY A 3 3.01 9.47 -10.54
C GLY A 3 2.72 9.29 -9.05
N VAL A 4 3.20 10.21 -8.22
CA VAL A 4 2.90 10.25 -6.79
C VAL A 4 1.51 10.85 -6.55
N TYR A 5 0.71 10.24 -5.68
CA TYR A 5 -0.67 10.69 -5.42
C TYR A 5 -0.93 11.17 -3.99
N THR A 6 -0.37 10.47 -2.99
CA THR A 6 -0.53 10.85 -1.60
C THR A 6 0.77 10.73 -0.85
N VAL A 7 0.81 11.42 0.29
CA VAL A 7 1.83 11.30 1.32
C VAL A 7 1.13 11.24 2.68
N THR A 8 1.63 10.43 3.60
CA THR A 8 1.16 10.35 4.98
C THR A 8 2.35 10.30 5.94
N LEU A 9 2.25 10.91 7.11
CA LEU A 9 3.24 10.78 8.17
C LEU A 9 2.89 9.59 9.08
N ASP A 10 3.91 8.92 9.59
CA ASP A 10 3.72 8.11 10.79
C ASP A 10 3.40 9.00 12.01
N PRO A 11 2.81 8.46 13.09
CA PRO A 11 2.43 9.26 14.25
C PRO A 11 3.58 10.04 14.91
N MET A 12 4.82 9.58 14.75
CA MET A 12 6.00 10.24 15.30
C MET A 12 6.67 11.23 14.34
N ALA A 13 6.11 11.41 13.13
CA ALA A 13 6.67 12.26 12.08
C ALA A 13 8.14 11.94 11.73
N THR A 14 8.50 10.66 11.76
CA THR A 14 9.82 10.12 11.40
C THR A 14 9.85 9.48 10.02
N ARG A 15 8.70 9.09 9.48
CA ARG A 15 8.55 8.35 8.22
C ARG A 15 7.37 8.84 7.41
N LEU A 16 7.50 8.75 6.10
CA LEU A 16 6.44 9.05 5.14
C LEU A 16 6.06 7.82 4.32
N LEU A 17 4.77 7.51 4.20
CA LEU A 17 4.31 6.65 3.11
C LEU A 17 3.96 7.50 1.90
N VAL A 18 4.33 7.00 0.72
CA VAL A 18 4.08 7.62 -0.57
C VAL A 18 3.45 6.59 -1.49
N ALA A 19 2.28 6.91 -2.04
CA ALA A 19 1.65 6.10 -3.08
C ALA A 19 2.27 6.48 -4.45
N ASP A 20 3.09 5.58 -4.98
CA ASP A 20 3.84 5.72 -6.23
C ASP A 20 3.12 4.92 -7.33
N LEU A 21 2.05 5.51 -7.88
CA LEU A 21 1.04 4.84 -8.70
C LEU A 21 1.64 4.23 -9.98
N GLY A 22 2.44 5.00 -10.71
CA GLY A 22 3.04 4.57 -11.98
C GLY A 22 4.05 3.45 -11.79
N ASN A 23 4.70 3.39 -10.63
CA ASN A 23 5.54 2.26 -10.23
C ASN A 23 4.77 1.15 -9.51
N ARG A 24 3.45 1.30 -9.32
CA ARG A 24 2.56 0.35 -8.63
C ARG A 24 3.11 -0.09 -7.28
N ARG A 25 3.59 0.89 -6.51
CA ARG A 25 4.24 0.67 -5.23
C ARG A 25 3.71 1.62 -4.17
N VAL A 26 3.75 1.17 -2.93
CA VAL A 26 3.77 2.05 -1.76
C VAL A 26 5.21 2.09 -1.25
N ARG A 27 5.72 3.30 -1.11
CA ARG A 27 7.10 3.56 -0.69
C ARG A 27 7.08 4.17 0.70
N GLU A 28 8.06 3.82 1.52
CA GLU A 28 8.30 4.48 2.79
C GLU A 28 9.60 5.27 2.69
N ILE A 29 9.59 6.51 3.17
CA ILE A 29 10.76 7.39 3.27
C ILE A 29 11.07 7.58 4.74
N ASP A 30 12.29 7.26 5.15
CA ASP A 30 12.83 7.64 6.45
C ASP A 30 13.30 9.10 6.39
N LEU A 31 12.71 9.98 7.19
CA LEU A 31 12.94 11.43 7.10
C LEU A 31 14.29 11.87 7.67
N LYS A 32 14.93 11.03 8.48
CA LYS A 32 16.25 11.32 9.05
C LYS A 32 17.37 11.00 8.07
N THR A 33 17.21 9.89 7.35
CA THR A 33 18.24 9.33 6.46
C THR A 33 17.99 9.59 4.98
N ASN A 34 16.77 10.03 4.62
CA ASN A 34 16.28 10.13 3.24
C ASN A 34 16.27 8.79 2.48
N LEU A 35 16.36 7.67 3.19
CA LEU A 35 16.30 6.34 2.57
C LEU A 35 14.87 6.00 2.18
N ILE A 36 14.71 5.45 0.98
CA ILE A 36 13.41 5.05 0.43
C ILE A 36 13.39 3.53 0.32
N ARG A 37 12.38 2.89 0.91
CA ARG A 37 12.11 1.46 0.72
C ARG A 37 10.73 1.20 0.14
N THR A 38 10.55 0.05 -0.47
CA THR A 38 9.21 -0.43 -0.88
C THR A 38 8.60 -1.20 0.29
N VAL A 39 7.37 -0.84 0.65
CA VAL A 39 6.61 -1.56 1.69
C VAL A 39 5.51 -2.45 1.10
N ALA A 40 5.07 -2.15 -0.12
CA ALA A 40 4.19 -3.01 -0.89
C ALA A 40 4.33 -2.75 -2.40
N GLY A 41 4.14 -3.80 -3.22
CA GLY A 41 4.14 -3.72 -4.68
C GLY A 41 5.43 -4.21 -5.33
N ASN A 42 5.30 -5.16 -6.26
CA ASN A 42 6.42 -5.66 -7.07
C ASN A 42 6.67 -4.81 -8.35
N GLY A 43 5.76 -3.92 -8.72
CA GLY A 43 5.83 -3.09 -9.94
C GLY A 43 4.85 -3.52 -11.05
N GLU A 44 4.25 -4.69 -10.92
CA GLU A 44 3.28 -5.24 -11.86
C GLU A 44 1.85 -4.89 -11.46
N ARG A 45 0.97 -4.75 -12.46
CA ARG A 45 -0.44 -4.47 -12.24
C ARG A 45 -1.16 -5.77 -11.94
N GLY A 46 -1.78 -5.87 -10.77
CA GLY A 46 -2.56 -7.05 -10.41
C GLY A 46 -3.24 -6.92 -9.06
N ILE A 47 -4.14 -7.88 -8.79
CA ILE A 47 -4.76 -8.04 -7.49
C ILE A 47 -3.82 -8.93 -6.65
N PRO A 48 -3.37 -8.46 -5.47
CA PRO A 48 -2.54 -9.28 -4.60
C PRO A 48 -3.33 -10.47 -4.08
N ARG A 49 -2.64 -11.60 -3.86
CA ARG A 49 -3.19 -12.76 -3.16
C ARG A 49 -2.98 -12.57 -1.66
N ASP A 50 -4.01 -12.84 -0.88
CA ASP A 50 -3.93 -12.71 0.57
C ASP A 50 -2.85 -13.64 1.16
N GLY A 51 -2.09 -13.11 2.12
CA GLY A 51 -1.00 -13.83 2.80
C GLY A 51 0.34 -13.84 2.06
N THR A 52 0.46 -13.26 0.87
CA THR A 52 1.77 -13.14 0.20
C THR A 52 2.60 -11.99 0.78
N PRO A 53 3.94 -12.05 0.71
CA PRO A 53 4.79 -10.91 1.04
C PRO A 53 4.37 -9.66 0.26
N ALA A 54 4.09 -8.57 0.95
CA ALA A 54 3.54 -7.35 0.36
C ALA A 54 4.48 -6.74 -0.70
N VAL A 55 5.79 -6.87 -0.50
CA VAL A 55 6.81 -6.37 -1.43
C VAL A 55 6.91 -7.18 -2.73
N GLU A 56 6.43 -8.42 -2.72
CA GLU A 56 6.39 -9.32 -3.88
C GLU A 56 5.02 -9.33 -4.57
N ALA A 57 3.98 -8.82 -3.89
CA ALA A 57 2.63 -8.83 -4.40
C ALA A 57 2.43 -7.76 -5.50
N PRO A 58 1.69 -8.06 -6.59
CA PRO A 58 1.30 -7.03 -7.55
C PRO A 58 0.25 -6.10 -6.91
N LEU A 59 0.22 -4.84 -7.37
CA LEU A 59 -0.77 -3.86 -6.90
C LEU A 59 -1.55 -3.25 -8.06
N VAL A 60 -2.84 -3.04 -7.83
CA VAL A 60 -3.74 -2.37 -8.76
C VAL A 60 -4.08 -0.98 -8.23
N ALA A 61 -3.52 0.02 -8.91
CA ALA A 61 -3.72 1.44 -8.65
C ALA A 61 -3.70 1.85 -7.15
N PRO A 62 -2.58 1.63 -6.42
CA PRO A 62 -2.47 2.09 -5.03
C PRO A 62 -2.47 3.62 -5.01
N ARG A 63 -3.49 4.22 -4.40
CA ARG A 63 -3.73 5.67 -4.48
C ARG A 63 -3.59 6.38 -3.15
N ALA A 64 -3.84 5.67 -2.06
CA ALA A 64 -3.53 6.13 -0.73
C ALA A 64 -2.97 5.03 0.14
N ALA A 65 -2.15 5.40 1.11
CA ALA A 65 -1.71 4.51 2.17
C ALA A 65 -1.63 5.28 3.50
N CYS A 66 -1.86 4.59 4.61
CA CYS A 66 -1.70 5.13 5.97
C CYS A 66 -1.19 4.07 6.93
N TYR A 67 -0.52 4.51 7.99
CA TYR A 67 -0.11 3.63 9.08
C TYR A 67 -1.31 3.29 9.98
N GLY A 68 -1.38 2.04 10.42
CA GLY A 68 -2.15 1.64 11.59
C GLY A 68 -1.39 1.96 12.88
N LEU A 69 -2.11 2.09 13.99
CA LEU A 69 -1.51 2.29 15.33
C LEU A 69 -0.61 1.12 15.74
N ASP A 70 -0.90 -0.06 15.22
CA ASP A 70 -0.10 -1.27 15.34
C ASP A 70 1.01 -1.32 14.27
N GLY A 71 1.47 -0.21 13.70
CA GLY A 71 2.54 -0.19 12.69
C GLY A 71 2.25 -0.99 11.41
N SER A 72 1.02 -1.49 11.23
CA SER A 72 0.58 -2.04 9.95
C SER A 72 0.33 -0.92 8.95
N ILE A 73 0.04 -1.27 7.69
CA ILE A 73 -0.22 -0.27 6.64
C ILE A 73 -1.52 -0.63 5.93
N PHE A 74 -2.42 0.34 5.81
CA PHE A 74 -3.60 0.23 4.97
C PHE A 74 -3.35 0.88 3.63
N ILE A 75 -3.87 0.28 2.55
CA ILE A 75 -3.69 0.76 1.18
C ILE A 75 -5.05 0.80 0.50
N ALA A 76 -5.43 1.98 0.00
CA ALA A 76 -6.63 2.15 -0.82
C ALA A 76 -6.29 1.97 -2.31
N SER A 77 -6.91 0.97 -2.93
CA SER A 77 -6.77 0.67 -4.35
C SER A 77 -7.97 1.19 -5.14
N ARG A 78 -7.76 2.20 -6.00
CA ARG A 78 -8.87 2.85 -6.73
C ARG A 78 -9.52 1.95 -7.77
N GLU A 79 -8.70 1.32 -8.62
CA GLU A 79 -9.17 0.40 -9.68
C GLU A 79 -9.40 -1.02 -9.15
N GLY A 80 -8.73 -1.39 -8.06
CA GLY A 80 -9.02 -2.65 -7.37
C GLY A 80 -10.27 -2.58 -6.49
N HIS A 81 -10.86 -1.39 -6.33
CA HIS A 81 -12.03 -1.12 -5.47
C HIS A 81 -11.92 -1.70 -4.06
N ALA A 82 -10.71 -1.83 -3.53
CA ALA A 82 -10.43 -2.62 -2.34
C ALA A 82 -9.59 -1.83 -1.34
N LEU A 83 -9.82 -2.13 -0.05
CA LEU A 83 -8.92 -1.75 1.03
C LEU A 83 -8.01 -2.95 1.32
N ARG A 84 -6.71 -2.74 1.22
CA ARG A 84 -5.69 -3.75 1.55
C ARG A 84 -5.03 -3.42 2.87
N HIS A 85 -4.52 -4.44 3.56
CA HIS A 85 -3.83 -4.34 4.84
C HIS A 85 -2.53 -5.13 4.79
N VAL A 86 -1.41 -4.43 4.93
CA VAL A 86 -0.09 -5.02 5.12
C VAL A 86 0.14 -5.13 6.62
N LYS A 87 0.13 -6.36 7.13
CA LYS A 87 0.36 -6.64 8.56
C LYS A 87 1.84 -6.46 8.91
N ARG A 88 2.13 -6.40 10.21
CA ARG A 88 3.51 -6.29 10.74
C ARG A 88 4.43 -7.44 10.31
N ASP A 89 3.88 -8.61 9.98
CA ASP A 89 4.63 -9.74 9.42
C ASP A 89 5.02 -9.55 7.94
N GLY A 90 4.66 -8.41 7.34
CA GLY A 90 4.98 -8.05 5.97
C GLY A 90 4.04 -8.65 4.94
N LYS A 91 2.95 -9.33 5.33
CA LYS A 91 1.99 -9.94 4.40
C LYS A 91 0.83 -9.02 4.10
N ILE A 92 0.36 -9.05 2.85
CA ILE A 92 -0.80 -8.28 2.41
C ILE A 92 -2.08 -9.10 2.46
N TYR A 93 -3.17 -8.48 2.88
CA TYR A 93 -4.51 -9.04 2.95
C TYR A 93 -5.54 -8.07 2.40
N THR A 94 -6.70 -8.57 2.02
CA THR A 94 -7.83 -7.76 1.59
C THR A 94 -8.78 -7.58 2.77
N VAL A 95 -9.00 -6.34 3.17
CA VAL A 95 -9.91 -6.01 4.29
C VAL A 95 -11.34 -5.90 3.78
N VAL A 96 -11.53 -5.21 2.65
CA VAL A 96 -12.83 -4.98 2.04
C VAL A 96 -12.74 -5.23 0.54
N ASN A 97 -13.79 -5.86 -0.01
CA ASN A 97 -13.96 -6.17 -1.43
C ASN A 97 -12.88 -7.11 -1.99
N THR A 98 -12.89 -8.36 -1.52
CA THR A 98 -12.05 -9.46 -2.05
C THR A 98 -12.25 -9.68 -3.54
N ALA A 99 -13.48 -9.48 -4.05
CA ALA A 99 -13.82 -9.62 -5.47
C ALA A 99 -13.21 -8.54 -6.37
N GLY A 100 -12.81 -7.39 -5.81
CA GLY A 100 -12.22 -6.27 -6.55
C GLY A 100 -13.16 -5.59 -7.56
N LYS A 101 -14.49 -5.77 -7.42
CA LYS A 101 -15.49 -5.21 -8.34
C LYS A 101 -16.01 -3.87 -7.84
N LYS A 102 -16.29 -2.93 -8.75
CA LYS A 102 -16.91 -1.64 -8.42
C LYS A 102 -18.27 -1.88 -7.74
N GLY A 103 -18.54 -1.16 -6.64
CA GLY A 103 -19.85 -1.17 -5.99
C GLY A 103 -20.13 -2.38 -5.08
N TYR A 104 -19.10 -3.12 -4.66
CA TYR A 104 -19.28 -4.20 -3.67
C TYR A 104 -19.78 -3.64 -2.32
N GLY A 105 -20.91 -4.14 -1.84
CA GLY A 105 -21.60 -3.65 -0.65
C GLY A 105 -21.26 -4.34 0.67
N GLY A 106 -20.45 -5.40 0.64
CA GLY A 106 -20.28 -6.33 1.77
C GLY A 106 -20.70 -7.74 1.40
#